data_AF-A0A4Q3CBN0-F1
#
_entry.id   AF-A0A4Q3CBN0-F1
#
_cell.length_a   1.000
_cell.length_b   1.000
_cell.length_c   1.000
_cell.angle_alpha   90.00
_cell.angle_beta   90.00
_cell.angle_gamma   90.00
#
_symmetry.space_group_name_H-M   'P 1'
#
loop_
_entity.id
_entity.type
_entity.pdbx_description
1 polymer ?
#
loop_
_entity_poly.entity_id
_entity_poly.type
_entity_poly.pdbx_seq_one_letter_code
_entity_poly.pdbx_strand_id
1 'polypeptide(L)'
;TIKALPEAGKMLEQAVAAWKAGEADKIAALINDDVAASPELAEALLYKRNQRWAEWIAKRMAQPGTVFVAVGAGHLAGSGGVQAELAKRGLKVERVAY
;
A
#
# COMPACT_ATOMS: atom_id res chain seq x y z
N THR A 1 24.07 8.97 8.85
CA THR A 1 25.11 10.03 8.93
C THR A 1 24.70 11.20 8.06
N ILE A 2 25.19 12.41 8.32
CA ILE A 2 24.86 13.63 7.53
C ILE A 2 25.14 13.46 6.02
N LYS A 3 26.06 12.55 5.66
CA LYS A 3 26.39 12.18 4.27
C LYS A 3 25.23 11.54 3.48
N ALA A 4 24.22 10.96 4.13
CA ALA A 4 23.09 10.30 3.46
C ALA A 4 21.93 11.27 3.10
N LEU A 5 21.99 12.52 3.56
CA LEU A 5 20.91 13.50 3.36
C LEU A 5 20.63 13.83 1.87
N PRO A 6 21.63 13.97 0.97
CA PRO A 6 21.36 14.23 -0.44
C PRO A 6 20.58 13.08 -1.12
N GLU A 7 20.96 11.84 -0.85
CA GLU A 7 20.26 10.66 -1.39
C GLU A 7 18.84 10.52 -0.83
N ALA A 8 18.66 10.82 0.46
CA ALA A 8 17.34 10.87 1.07
C ALA A 8 16.43 11.93 0.40
N GLY A 9 16.98 13.09 0.02
CA GLY A 9 16.26 14.11 -0.73
C GLY A 9 15.80 13.62 -2.10
N LYS A 10 16.70 12.99 -2.87
CA LYS A 10 16.38 12.42 -4.18
C LYS A 10 15.32 11.31 -4.10
N MET A 11 15.43 10.44 -3.10
CA MET A 11 14.44 9.39 -2.85
C MET A 11 13.05 9.97 -2.53
N LEU A 12 13.01 11.04 -1.72
CA LEU A 12 11.78 11.75 -1.41
C LEU A 12 11.15 12.39 -2.66
N GLU A 13 11.94 13.06 -3.51
CA GLU A 13 11.45 13.63 -4.77
C GLU A 13 10.84 12.56 -5.69
N GLN A 14 11.50 11.40 -5.79
CA GLN A 14 10.99 10.26 -6.57
C GLN A 14 9.69 9.71 -6.00
N ALA A 15 9.60 9.57 -4.67
CA ALA A 15 8.38 9.12 -4.00
C ALA A 15 7.21 10.10 -4.22
N VAL A 16 7.48 11.42 -4.13
CA VAL A 16 6.47 12.46 -4.40
C VAL A 16 6.02 12.45 -5.86
N ALA A 17 6.94 12.29 -6.82
CA ALA A 17 6.60 12.19 -8.23
C ALA A 17 5.72 10.97 -8.50
N ALA A 18 6.09 9.79 -7.97
CA ALA A 18 5.32 8.57 -8.09
C ALA A 18 3.93 8.69 -7.42
N TRP A 19 3.84 9.36 -6.27
CA TRP A 19 2.57 9.66 -5.61
C TRP A 19 1.64 10.52 -6.48
N LYS A 20 2.17 11.60 -7.07
CA LYS A 20 1.39 12.48 -7.96
C LYS A 20 0.87 11.75 -9.20
N ALA A 21 1.63 10.79 -9.72
CA ALA A 21 1.24 9.95 -10.85
C ALA A 21 0.36 8.74 -10.46
N GLY A 22 0.12 8.52 -9.17
CA GLY A 22 -0.63 7.38 -8.66
C GLY A 22 0.07 6.03 -8.88
N GLU A 23 1.39 6.02 -9.02
CA GLU A 23 2.25 4.84 -9.25
C GLU A 23 2.49 4.09 -7.92
N ALA A 24 1.45 3.49 -7.34
CA ALA A 24 1.50 2.87 -6.01
C ALA A 24 2.62 1.82 -5.85
N ASP A 25 2.85 0.99 -6.87
CA ASP A 25 3.90 -0.04 -6.84
C ASP A 25 5.30 0.59 -6.80
N LYS A 26 5.52 1.70 -7.50
CA LYS A 26 6.80 2.42 -7.47
C LYS A 26 7.05 3.10 -6.13
N ILE A 27 6.00 3.66 -5.53
CA ILE A 27 6.10 4.24 -4.19
C ILE A 27 6.46 3.17 -3.17
N ALA A 28 5.85 1.99 -3.27
CA ALA A 28 6.19 0.89 -2.40
C ALA A 28 7.58 0.34 -2.65
N ALA A 29 8.07 0.25 -3.89
CA ALA A 29 9.47 -0.10 -4.12
C ALA A 29 10.41 0.91 -3.43
N LEU A 30 10.10 2.21 -3.51
CA LEU A 30 10.92 3.25 -2.88
C LEU A 30 10.83 3.29 -1.35
N ILE A 31 9.67 2.99 -0.75
CA ILE A 31 9.41 3.14 0.69
C ILE A 31 9.51 1.81 1.44
N ASN A 32 9.11 0.72 0.81
CA ASN A 32 9.04 -0.59 1.43
C ASN A 32 10.27 -1.45 1.15
N ASP A 33 11.25 -1.05 0.34
CA ASP A 33 12.42 -1.88 0.04
C ASP A 33 13.14 -2.35 1.32
N ASP A 34 13.33 -1.43 2.29
CA ASP A 34 13.92 -1.76 3.59
C ASP A 34 13.05 -2.72 4.43
N VAL A 35 11.73 -2.63 4.29
CA VAL A 35 10.78 -3.49 4.98
C VAL A 35 10.68 -4.85 4.29
N ALA A 36 10.75 -4.89 2.96
CA ALA A 36 10.73 -6.10 2.13
C ALA A 36 12.04 -6.89 2.26
N ALA A 37 13.16 -6.22 2.56
CA ALA A 37 14.43 -6.86 2.88
C ALA A 37 14.37 -7.73 4.16
N SER A 38 13.35 -7.56 5.02
CA SER A 38 13.05 -8.45 6.14
C SER A 38 11.64 -9.04 6.00
N PRO A 39 11.51 -10.31 5.57
CA PRO A 39 10.20 -10.97 5.42
C PRO A 39 9.33 -10.90 6.69
N GLU A 40 9.94 -11.04 7.88
CA GLU A 40 9.24 -10.98 9.16
C GLU A 40 8.68 -9.58 9.43
N LEU A 41 9.43 -8.53 9.06
CA LEU A 41 9.01 -7.15 9.21
C LEU A 41 7.90 -6.80 8.22
N ALA A 42 8.02 -7.20 6.96
CA ALA A 42 6.98 -7.03 5.95
C ALA A 42 5.68 -7.73 6.36
N GLU A 43 5.78 -8.96 6.87
CA GLU A 43 4.65 -9.72 7.36
C GLU A 43 3.94 -9.01 8.53
N ALA A 44 4.71 -8.52 9.51
CA ALA A 44 4.16 -7.85 10.69
C ALA A 44 3.56 -6.47 10.38
N LEU A 45 4.27 -5.66 9.58
CA LEU A 45 3.93 -4.25 9.36
C LEU A 45 2.97 -4.02 8.19
N LEU A 46 2.93 -4.92 7.21
CA LEU A 46 2.11 -4.75 6.01
C LEU A 46 1.13 -5.90 5.85
N TYR A 47 1.58 -7.12 5.61
CA TYR A 47 0.70 -8.18 5.11
C TYR A 47 -0.38 -8.61 6.12
N LYS A 48 -0.01 -8.87 7.38
CA LYS A 48 -1.02 -9.18 8.42
C LYS A 48 -1.98 -8.03 8.67
N ARG A 49 -1.52 -6.77 8.53
CA ARG A 49 -2.38 -5.59 8.66
C ARG A 49 -3.36 -5.47 7.49
N ASN A 50 -2.87 -5.68 6.26
CA ASN A 50 -3.68 -5.66 5.06
C ASN A 50 -4.75 -6.77 5.07
N GLN A 51 -4.40 -7.97 5.52
CA GLN A 51 -5.35 -9.08 5.68
C GLN A 51 -6.47 -8.72 6.67
N ARG A 52 -6.13 -8.16 7.83
CA ARG A 52 -7.11 -7.73 8.84
C ARG A 52 -8.01 -6.62 8.32
N TRP A 53 -7.46 -5.64 7.60
CA TRP A 53 -8.26 -4.60 6.97
C TRP A 53 -9.18 -5.15 5.88
N ALA A 54 -8.68 -6.03 5.01
CA ALA A 54 -9.49 -6.63 3.97
C ALA A 54 -10.66 -7.45 4.54
N GLU A 55 -10.45 -8.16 5.65
CA GLU A 55 -11.53 -8.84 6.37
C GLU A 55 -12.59 -7.85 6.90
N TRP A 56 -12.15 -6.76 7.55
CA TRP A 56 -13.06 -5.73 8.05
C TRP A 56 -13.85 -5.06 6.92
N ILE A 57 -13.17 -4.68 5.83
CA ILE A 57 -13.78 -4.04 4.66
C ILE A 57 -14.80 -4.98 4.01
N ALA A 58 -14.47 -6.27 3.83
CA ALA A 58 -15.39 -7.27 3.28
C ALA A 58 -16.65 -7.40 4.14
N LYS A 59 -16.51 -7.45 5.47
CA LYS A 59 -17.65 -7.44 6.41
C LYS A 59 -18.47 -6.16 6.29
N ARG A 60 -17.83 -4.99 6.18
CA ARG A 60 -18.53 -3.71 6.01
C ARG A 60 -19.31 -3.67 4.70
N MET A 61 -18.80 -4.28 3.64
CA MET A 61 -19.44 -4.30 2.32
C MET A 61 -20.71 -5.15 2.25
N ALA A 62 -20.97 -6.00 3.24
CA ALA A 62 -22.25 -6.71 3.38
C ALA A 62 -23.42 -5.79 3.79
N GLN A 63 -23.14 -4.55 4.16
CA GLN A 63 -24.15 -3.54 4.51
C GLN A 63 -24.21 -2.45 3.44
N PRO A 64 -25.39 -1.93 3.07
CA PRO A 64 -25.52 -0.85 2.08
C PRO A 64 -24.69 0.41 2.41
N GLY A 65 -24.43 1.20 1.37
CA GLY A 65 -23.77 2.51 1.47
C GLY A 65 -22.33 2.51 0.95
N THR A 66 -21.74 3.71 0.91
CA THR A 66 -20.36 3.95 0.44
C THR A 66 -19.46 4.26 1.62
N VAL A 67 -18.27 3.66 1.66
CA VAL A 67 -17.25 3.92 2.68
C VAL A 67 -15.97 4.37 2.00
N PHE A 68 -15.41 5.48 2.48
CA PHE A 68 -14.08 5.93 2.09
C PHE A 68 -13.04 5.40 3.08
N VAL A 69 -12.00 4.72 2.59
CA VAL A 69 -10.90 4.19 3.39
C VAL A 69 -9.60 4.79 2.89
N ALA A 70 -8.93 5.57 3.74
CA ALA A 70 -7.61 6.11 3.45
C ALA A 70 -6.53 5.22 4.06
N VAL A 71 -5.51 4.89 3.26
CA VAL A 71 -4.33 4.13 3.69
C VAL A 71 -3.06 4.76 3.12
N GLY A 72 -1.91 4.47 3.73
CA GLY A 72 -0.62 4.85 3.17
C GLY A 72 -0.28 4.04 1.92
N ALA A 73 0.53 4.60 1.01
CA ALA A 73 0.92 3.98 -0.26
C ALA A 73 1.49 2.56 -0.11
N GLY A 74 2.25 2.30 0.96
CA GLY A 74 2.82 0.98 1.22
C GLY A 74 1.78 -0.15 1.37
N HIS A 75 0.52 0.19 1.68
CA HIS A 75 -0.59 -0.77 1.77
C HIS A 75 -1.29 -1.05 0.45
N LEU A 76 -0.95 -0.30 -0.61
CA LEU A 76 -1.57 -0.38 -1.92
C LEU A 76 -0.67 -1.06 -2.97
N ALA A 77 0.41 -1.71 -2.57
CA ALA A 77 1.36 -2.24 -3.53
C ALA A 77 1.47 -3.75 -3.51
N GLY A 78 1.79 -4.30 -4.67
CA GLY A 78 2.07 -5.72 -4.86
C GLY A 78 0.89 -6.64 -4.54
N SER A 79 1.16 -7.94 -4.58
CA SER A 79 0.17 -9.01 -4.40
C SER A 79 -0.34 -9.18 -2.96
N GLY A 80 0.27 -8.48 -2.00
CA GLY A 80 -0.13 -8.42 -0.59
C GLY A 80 -0.83 -7.12 -0.19
N GLY A 81 -1.08 -6.21 -1.14
CA GLY A 81 -1.81 -4.97 -0.90
C GLY A 81 -3.28 -5.21 -0.50
N VAL A 82 -3.92 -4.22 0.12
CA VAL A 82 -5.32 -4.31 0.57
C VAL A 82 -6.25 -4.67 -0.58
N GLN A 83 -6.05 -4.07 -1.75
CA GLN A 83 -6.88 -4.32 -2.92
C GLN A 83 -6.72 -5.75 -3.47
N ALA A 84 -5.51 -6.32 -3.39
CA ALA A 84 -5.28 -7.71 -3.76
C ALA A 84 -5.96 -8.67 -2.77
N GLU A 85 -5.89 -8.36 -1.46
CA GLU A 85 -6.57 -9.14 -0.42
C GLU A 85 -8.11 -9.08 -0.53
N LEU A 86 -8.67 -7.97 -0.98
CA LEU A 86 -10.09 -7.82 -1.28
C LEU A 86 -10.51 -8.65 -2.49
N ALA A 87 -9.71 -8.66 -3.56
CA ALA A 87 -9.97 -9.49 -4.73
C ALA A 87 -9.98 -10.99 -4.37
N LYS A 88 -9.04 -11.44 -3.52
CA LYS A 88 -9.01 -12.83 -2.97
C LYS A 88 -10.27 -13.20 -2.19
N ARG A 89 -11.03 -12.21 -1.70
CA ARG A 89 -12.29 -12.38 -0.95
C ARG A 89 -13.53 -12.28 -1.85
N GLY A 90 -13.35 -12.25 -3.17
CA GLY A 90 -14.45 -12.21 -4.14
C GLY A 90 -15.06 -10.82 -4.34
N LEU A 91 -14.45 -9.76 -3.81
CA LEU A 91 -14.90 -8.40 -4.12
C LEU A 91 -14.39 -7.96 -5.48
N LYS A 92 -15.24 -7.23 -6.22
CA LYS A 92 -14.83 -6.52 -7.43
C LYS A 92 -13.94 -5.33 -7.02
N VAL A 93 -12.73 -5.30 -7.55
CA VAL A 93 -11.73 -4.27 -7.26
C VAL A 93 -11.33 -3.63 -8.57
N GLU A 94 -11.57 -2.34 -8.71
CA GLU A 94 -11.27 -1.59 -9.92
C GLU A 94 -10.53 -0.31 -9.57
N ARG A 95 -9.43 -0.06 -10.28
CA ARG A 95 -8.75 1.23 -10.22
C ARG A 95 -9.59 2.23 -11.01
N VAL A 96 -10.02 3.29 -10.34
CA VAL A 96 -10.68 4.42 -11.00
C VAL A 96 -9.60 5.34 -11.57
N ALA A 97 -9.62 5.56 -12.89
CA ALA A 97 -8.76 6.56 -13.52
C ALA A 97 -9.34 7.96 -13.27
N TYR A 98 -8.46 8.93 -13.00
CA TYR A 98 -8.79 10.36 -12.95
C TYR A 98 -8.04 11.11 -14.04
#